data_AF-A0AAP2Z0M7-F1
#
_entry.id   AF-A0AAP2Z0M7-F1
#
_cell.length_a   1.000
_cell.length_b   1.000
_cell.length_c   1.000
_cell.angle_alpha   90.00
_cell.angle_beta   90.00
_cell.angle_gamma   90.00
#
_symmetry.space_group_name_H-M   'P 1'
#
loop_
_entity.id
_entity.type
_entity.pdbx_description
1 polymer ?
#
loop_
_entity_poly.entity_id
_entity_poly.type
_entity_poly.pdbx_seq_one_letter_code
_entity_poly.pdbx_strand_id
1 'polypeptide(L)'
;MVEHDVVTTDGIRRRIEWTVPRILTVVLGTMTSAIHFYVGVTTGESHFIVLGVGLLAGALVFYTRFWNAAFYLVGAIYVSVLLSIWVLAGMPQFLLGVVDAAVQVALVVTFFYLFVTTPESTTEEG
;
A
#
# COMPACT_ATOMS: atom_id res chain seq x y z
N MET A 1 -3.29 -30.33 35.98
CA MET A 1 -3.06 -30.40 34.52
C MET A 1 -3.16 -28.98 34.02
N VAL A 2 -2.03 -28.31 33.78
CA VAL A 2 -1.99 -26.91 33.33
C VAL A 2 -2.14 -26.95 31.82
N GLU A 3 -3.23 -26.37 31.33
CA GLU A 3 -3.45 -26.16 29.90
C GLU A 3 -2.44 -25.11 29.45
N HIS A 4 -1.40 -25.56 28.75
CA HIS A 4 -0.49 -24.64 28.08
C HIS A 4 -1.28 -24.03 26.93
N ASP A 5 -1.72 -22.78 27.10
CA ASP A 5 -2.16 -21.94 25.99
C ASP A 5 -1.04 -21.94 24.96
N VAL A 6 -1.23 -22.74 23.92
CA VAL A 6 -0.43 -22.65 22.71
C VAL A 6 -0.75 -21.26 22.18
N VAL A 7 0.15 -20.31 22.42
CA VAL A 7 0.18 -19.02 21.75
C VAL A 7 0.34 -19.32 20.27
N THR A 8 -0.76 -19.57 19.59
CA THR A 8 -0.80 -19.75 18.16
C THR A 8 -0.32 -18.44 17.58
N THR A 9 0.71 -18.48 16.76
CA THR A 9 1.23 -17.36 15.95
C THR A 9 0.19 -16.75 14.99
N ASP A 10 -1.09 -17.12 15.11
CA ASP A 10 -2.23 -16.68 14.30
C ASP A 10 -2.68 -15.24 14.64
N GLY A 11 -2.19 -14.66 15.74
CA GLY A 11 -2.61 -13.33 16.18
C GLY A 11 -2.10 -12.14 15.36
N ILE A 12 -1.07 -12.29 14.51
CA ILE A 12 -0.51 -11.18 13.72
C ILE A 12 -1.12 -11.12 12.32
N ARG A 13 -1.44 -12.27 11.72
CA ARG A 13 -1.90 -12.35 10.32
C ARG A 13 -3.37 -11.97 10.22
N ARG A 14 -3.71 -11.21 9.18
CA ARG A 14 -5.09 -10.93 8.83
C ARG A 14 -5.70 -12.11 8.07
N ARG A 15 -6.95 -12.46 8.37
CA ARG A 15 -7.77 -13.28 7.46
C ARG A 15 -8.21 -12.39 6.29
N ILE A 16 -7.56 -12.56 5.14
CA ILE A 16 -7.84 -11.78 3.94
C ILE A 16 -8.84 -12.56 3.08
N GLU A 17 -10.04 -12.01 2.94
CA GLU A 17 -10.91 -12.41 1.84
C GLU A 17 -10.39 -11.75 0.56
N TRP A 18 -9.93 -12.55 -0.39
CA TRP A 18 -9.32 -12.05 -1.62
C TRP A 18 -10.39 -11.62 -2.62
N THR A 19 -10.61 -10.31 -2.68
CA THR A 19 -11.44 -9.67 -3.70
C THR A 19 -10.56 -9.01 -4.77
N VAL A 20 -11.09 -8.76 -5.96
CA VAL A 20 -10.35 -8.08 -7.04
C VAL A 20 -9.71 -6.76 -6.56
N PRO A 21 -10.42 -5.86 -5.84
CA PRO A 21 -9.81 -4.62 -5.33
C PRO A 21 -8.64 -4.87 -4.38
N ARG A 22 -8.70 -5.88 -3.51
CA ARG A 22 -7.60 -6.22 -2.59
C ARG A 22 -6.40 -6.79 -3.33
N ILE A 23 -6.63 -7.59 -4.36
CA ILE A 23 -5.56 -8.06 -5.26
C ILE A 23 -4.91 -6.86 -5.96
N LEU A 24 -5.72 -5.93 -6.49
CA LEU A 24 -5.23 -4.71 -7.12
C LEU A 24 -4.38 -3.87 -6.17
N THR A 25 -4.79 -3.70 -4.91
CA THR A 25 -3.98 -3.00 -3.90
C THR A 25 -2.57 -3.58 -3.78
N VAL A 26 -2.46 -4.91 -3.66
CA VAL A 26 -1.16 -5.58 -3.50
C VAL A 26 -0.34 -5.46 -4.79
N VAL A 27 -0.94 -5.75 -5.94
CA VAL A 27 -0.24 -5.75 -7.23
C VAL A 27 0.23 -4.35 -7.59
N LEU A 28 -0.66 -3.36 -7.58
CA LEU A 28 -0.34 -1.98 -7.95
C LEU A 28 0.66 -1.36 -6.95
N GLY A 29 0.48 -1.58 -5.64
CA GLY A 29 1.41 -1.10 -4.62
C GLY A 29 2.81 -1.69 -4.76
N THR A 30 2.90 -2.99 -5.07
CA THR A 30 4.19 -3.67 -5.31
C THR A 30 4.83 -3.19 -6.62
N MET A 31 4.04 -2.97 -7.67
CA MET A 31 4.54 -2.44 -8.94
C MET A 31 5.14 -1.03 -8.77
N THR A 32 4.43 -0.10 -8.14
CA THR A 32 4.97 1.25 -7.89
C THR A 32 6.21 1.20 -7.00
N SER A 33 6.23 0.34 -5.96
CA SER A 33 7.42 0.14 -5.13
C SER A 33 8.63 -0.35 -5.96
N ALA A 34 8.42 -1.34 -6.83
CA ALA A 34 9.46 -1.87 -7.70
C ALA A 34 9.99 -0.82 -8.69
N ILE A 35 9.12 0.00 -9.27
CA ILE A 35 9.51 1.09 -10.17
C ILE A 35 10.37 2.12 -9.42
N HIS A 36 9.96 2.52 -8.22
CA HIS A 36 10.72 3.46 -7.39
C HIS A 36 12.12 2.92 -7.03
N PHE A 37 12.23 1.64 -6.69
CA PHE A 37 13.53 1.00 -6.48
C PHE A 37 14.38 1.00 -7.75
N TYR A 38 13.79 0.62 -8.89
CA TYR A 38 14.50 0.61 -10.17
C TYR A 38 15.04 1.99 -10.54
N VAL A 39 14.20 3.03 -10.43
CA VAL A 39 14.63 4.41 -10.71
C VAL A 39 15.72 4.82 -9.72
N GLY A 40 15.52 4.65 -8.41
CA GLY A 40 16.50 5.04 -7.40
C GLY A 40 17.86 4.36 -7.57
N VAL A 41 17.89 3.08 -7.94
CA VAL A 41 19.14 2.34 -8.22
C VAL A 41 19.79 2.81 -9.53
N THR A 42 19.00 3.06 -10.58
CA THR A 42 19.55 3.43 -11.90
C THR A 42 19.96 4.89 -12.02
N THR A 43 19.38 5.79 -11.23
CA THR A 43 19.72 7.22 -11.23
C THR A 43 20.61 7.65 -10.07
N GLY A 44 20.78 6.80 -9.04
CA GLY A 44 21.50 7.15 -7.81
C GLY A 44 20.69 8.03 -6.84
N GLU A 45 19.42 8.29 -7.16
CA GLU A 45 18.54 9.16 -6.38
C GLU A 45 17.92 8.40 -5.21
N SER A 46 18.56 8.50 -4.03
CA SER A 46 18.16 7.78 -2.82
C SER A 46 16.73 8.07 -2.35
N HIS A 47 16.16 9.23 -2.68
CA HIS A 47 14.80 9.57 -2.30
C HIS A 47 13.79 8.58 -2.90
N PHE A 48 13.97 8.10 -4.14
CA PHE A 48 13.09 7.10 -4.73
C PHE A 48 13.16 5.75 -4.01
N ILE A 49 14.33 5.37 -3.48
CA ILE A 49 14.47 4.17 -2.66
C ILE A 49 13.63 4.31 -1.38
N VAL A 50 13.71 5.46 -0.70
CA VAL A 50 12.92 5.73 0.52
C VAL A 50 11.42 5.66 0.24
N LEU A 51 10.97 6.25 -0.87
CA LEU A 51 9.57 6.19 -1.30
C LEU A 51 9.11 4.75 -1.60
N GLY A 52 9.96 3.98 -2.28
CA GLY A 52 9.74 2.55 -2.57
C GLY A 52 9.63 1.69 -1.31
N VAL A 53 10.45 1.97 -0.29
CA VAL A 53 10.37 1.31 1.03
C VAL A 53 9.04 1.61 1.72
N GLY A 54 8.56 2.86 1.69
CA GLY A 54 7.28 3.22 2.29
C GLY A 54 6.10 2.44 1.70
N LEU A 55 6.08 2.30 0.37
CA LEU A 55 5.08 1.48 -0.33
C LEU A 55 5.19 0.00 0.01
N LEU A 56 6.41 -0.54 0.03
CA LEU A 56 6.65 -1.94 0.38
C LEU A 56 6.23 -2.22 1.82
N ALA A 57 6.53 -1.31 2.75
CA ALA A 57 6.10 -1.42 4.13
C ALA A 57 4.56 -1.45 4.22
N GLY A 58 3.86 -0.58 3.50
CA GLY A 58 2.40 -0.63 3.40
C GLY A 58 1.90 -1.98 2.87
N ALA A 59 2.49 -2.48 1.79
CA ALA A 59 2.14 -3.79 1.23
C ALA A 59 2.37 -4.94 2.23
N LEU A 60 3.42 -4.87 3.06
CA LEU A 60 3.67 -5.86 4.11
C LEU A 60 2.67 -5.73 5.27
N VAL A 61 2.36 -4.50 5.70
CA VAL A 61 1.39 -4.23 6.77
C VAL A 61 -0.02 -4.69 6.36
N PHE A 62 -0.36 -4.69 5.08
CA PHE A 62 -1.64 -5.21 4.56
C PHE A 62 -1.95 -6.65 5.00
N TYR A 63 -0.91 -7.48 5.17
CA TYR A 63 -1.04 -8.86 5.63
C TYR A 63 -1.23 -9.01 7.14
N THR A 64 -1.16 -7.92 7.88
CA THR A 64 -1.26 -7.91 9.34
C THR A 64 -2.64 -7.49 9.81
N ARG A 65 -3.01 -7.90 11.03
CA ARG A 65 -4.25 -7.47 11.71
C ARG A 65 -4.34 -5.96 11.95
N PHE A 66 -3.23 -5.23 11.82
CA PHE A 66 -3.20 -3.78 12.00
C PHE A 66 -3.86 -3.04 10.84
N TRP A 67 -4.03 -3.68 9.68
CA TRP A 67 -4.67 -3.06 8.53
C TRP A 67 -6.18 -2.94 8.71
N ASN A 68 -6.68 -1.71 8.76
CA ASN A 68 -8.10 -1.35 8.84
C ASN A 68 -8.50 -0.40 7.70
N ALA A 69 -9.75 0.08 7.70
CA ALA A 69 -10.26 0.98 6.66
C ALA A 69 -9.43 2.27 6.53
N ALA A 70 -8.98 2.85 7.64
CA ALA A 70 -8.20 4.09 7.66
C ALA A 70 -6.85 3.95 6.91
N PHE A 71 -6.24 2.77 6.90
CA PHE A 71 -5.01 2.54 6.12
C PHE A 71 -5.21 2.68 4.61
N TYR A 72 -6.41 2.42 4.08
CA TYR A 72 -6.69 2.71 2.67
C TYR A 72 -6.72 4.21 2.40
N LEU A 73 -7.31 5.01 3.29
CA LEU A 73 -7.30 6.47 3.15
C LEU A 73 -5.89 7.05 3.28
N VAL A 74 -5.12 6.58 4.27
CA VAL A 74 -3.70 6.95 4.44
C VAL A 74 -2.90 6.58 3.19
N GLY A 75 -3.11 5.38 2.65
CA GLY A 75 -2.52 4.95 1.39
C GLY A 75 -2.88 5.85 0.21
N ALA A 76 -4.16 6.22 0.06
CA ALA A 76 -4.62 7.11 -1.00
C ALA A 76 -3.97 8.50 -0.90
N ILE A 77 -3.85 9.06 0.30
CA ILE A 77 -3.19 10.35 0.54
C ILE A 77 -1.70 10.24 0.22
N TYR A 78 -1.03 9.20 0.75
CA TYR A 78 0.40 8.98 0.52
C TYR A 78 0.72 8.86 -0.97
N VAL A 79 -0.01 8.02 -1.71
CA VAL A 79 0.21 7.82 -3.15
C VAL A 79 -0.15 9.08 -3.95
N SER A 80 -1.18 9.82 -3.56
CA SER A 80 -1.51 11.11 -4.20
C SER A 80 -0.39 12.15 -4.05
N VAL A 81 0.23 12.23 -2.86
CA VAL A 81 1.39 13.09 -2.62
C VAL A 81 2.59 12.62 -3.43
N LEU A 82 2.84 11.31 -3.47
CA LEU A 82 3.91 10.70 -4.25
C LEU A 82 3.78 11.05 -5.73
N LEU A 83 2.59 10.83 -6.30
CA LEU A 83 2.26 11.16 -7.68
C LEU A 83 2.45 12.65 -7.98
N SER A 84 2.05 13.52 -7.04
CA SER A 84 2.23 14.97 -7.18
C SER A 84 3.72 15.35 -7.21
N ILE A 85 4.52 14.82 -6.29
CA ILE A 85 5.97 15.02 -6.27
C ILE A 85 6.58 14.49 -7.56
N TRP A 86 6.17 13.31 -8.00
CA TRP A 86 6.67 12.64 -9.21
C TRP A 86 6.44 13.46 -10.49
N VAL A 87 5.26 14.06 -10.62
CA VAL A 87 4.92 14.91 -11.76
C VAL A 87 5.64 16.26 -11.70
N LEU A 88 5.78 16.85 -10.51
CA LEU A 88 6.36 18.19 -10.34
C LEU A 88 7.89 18.20 -10.33
N ALA A 89 8.53 17.18 -9.77
CA ALA A 89 10.00 17.06 -9.70
C ALA A 89 10.63 16.62 -11.05
N GLY A 90 9.79 16.16 -11.99
CA GLY A 90 10.22 15.66 -13.29
C GLY A 90 10.49 14.15 -13.28
N MET A 91 10.30 13.52 -14.45
CA MET A 91 10.44 12.07 -14.63
C MET A 91 11.78 11.75 -15.31
N PRO A 92 12.79 11.21 -14.60
CA PRO A 92 14.10 10.88 -15.19
C PRO A 92 14.00 9.91 -16.37
N GLN A 93 13.02 9.00 -16.29
CA GLN A 93 12.66 8.05 -17.34
C GLN A 93 11.20 8.29 -17.71
N PHE A 94 10.94 9.20 -18.66
CA PHE A 94 9.59 9.68 -18.97
C PHE A 94 8.56 8.56 -19.18
N LEU A 95 8.87 7.56 -20.02
CA LEU A 95 7.93 6.48 -20.32
C LEU A 95 7.60 5.63 -19.07
N LEU A 96 8.62 5.32 -18.25
CA LEU A 96 8.42 4.58 -17.02
C LEU A 96 7.65 5.41 -15.99
N GLY A 97 7.92 6.72 -15.93
CA GLY A 97 7.21 7.65 -15.07
C GLY A 97 5.73 7.80 -15.43
N VAL A 98 5.38 7.79 -16.72
CA VAL A 98 3.98 7.79 -17.18
C VAL A 98 3.27 6.48 -16.81
N VAL A 99 3.95 5.34 -16.98
CA VAL A 99 3.41 4.04 -16.57
C VAL A 99 3.16 4.01 -15.06
N ASP A 100 4.12 4.46 -14.25
CA ASP A 100 3.97 4.50 -12.80
C ASP A 100 2.87 5.47 -12.37
N ALA A 101 2.74 6.62 -13.02
CA ALA A 101 1.64 7.55 -12.76
C ALA A 101 0.26 6.89 -12.98
N ALA A 102 0.10 6.12 -14.06
CA ALA A 102 -1.13 5.38 -14.32
C ALA A 102 -1.41 4.30 -13.25
N VAL A 103 -0.37 3.58 -12.82
CA VAL A 103 -0.45 2.58 -11.74
C VAL A 103 -0.85 3.25 -10.43
N GLN A 104 -0.25 4.38 -10.09
CA GLN A 104 -0.55 5.15 -8.88
C GLN A 104 -1.99 5.69 -8.88
N VAL A 105 -2.48 6.22 -10.01
CA VAL A 105 -3.89 6.64 -10.14
C VAL A 105 -4.84 5.47 -9.91
N ALA A 106 -4.58 4.31 -10.52
CA ALA A 106 -5.39 3.12 -10.29
C ALA A 106 -5.34 2.66 -8.83
N LEU A 107 -4.20 2.77 -8.17
CA LEU A 107 -4.03 2.44 -6.76
C LEU A 107 -4.82 3.40 -5.85
N VAL A 108 -4.78 4.71 -6.12
CA VAL A 108 -5.57 5.72 -5.38
C VAL A 108 -7.06 5.43 -5.50
N VAL A 109 -7.55 5.14 -6.71
CA VAL A 109 -8.96 4.76 -6.94
C VAL A 109 -9.32 3.49 -6.17
N THR A 110 -8.45 2.48 -6.21
CA THR A 110 -8.65 1.22 -5.49
C THR A 110 -8.70 1.42 -3.98
N PHE A 111 -7.80 2.23 -3.44
CA PHE A 111 -7.79 2.59 -2.03
C PHE A 111 -9.05 3.35 -1.62
N PHE A 112 -9.46 4.34 -2.40
CA PHE A 112 -10.69 5.08 -2.09
C PHE A 112 -11.92 4.16 -2.12
N TYR A 113 -12.02 3.29 -3.13
CA TYR A 113 -13.08 2.28 -3.21
C TYR A 113 -13.09 1.37 -1.97
N LEU A 114 -11.94 0.84 -1.56
CA LEU A 114 -11.84 -0.02 -0.39
C LEU A 114 -12.12 0.72 0.92
N PHE A 115 -11.76 1.99 1.02
CA PHE A 115 -12.08 2.84 2.17
C PHE A 115 -13.60 2.97 2.34
N VAL A 116 -14.33 3.33 1.28
CA VAL A 116 -15.78 3.56 1.37
C VAL A 116 -16.62 2.28 1.44
N THR A 117 -16.05 1.12 1.07
CA THR A 117 -16.76 -0.17 1.08
C THR A 117 -16.38 -1.08 2.23
N THR A 118 -15.32 -0.77 2.97
CA THR A 118 -14.96 -1.52 4.19
C THR A 118 -15.75 -0.95 5.36
N PRO A 119 -16.67 -1.72 5.97
CA PRO A 119 -17.37 -1.26 7.15
C PRO A 119 -16.35 -0.98 8.27
N GLU A 120 -16.45 0.17 8.91
CA GLU A 120 -15.82 0.32 10.22
C GLU A 120 -16.54 -0.62 11.18
N SER A 121 -15.77 -1.34 12.00
CA SER A 121 -16.35 -1.94 13.20
C SER A 121 -16.77 -0.77 14.09
N THR A 122 -18.02 -0.32 13.96
CA THR A 122 -18.60 0.57 14.94
C THR A 122 -18.50 -0.14 16.28
N THR A 123 -17.80 0.47 17.22
CA THR A 123 -17.88 0.10 18.63
C THR A 123 -19.33 0.37 19.05
N GLU A 124 -20.23 -0.56 18.78
CA GLU A 124 -21.46 -0.68 19.55
C GLU A 124 -21.06 -1.25 20.90
N GLU A 125 -20.66 -0.37 21.80
CA GLU A 125 -20.82 -0.59 23.23
C GLU A 125 -21.59 0.59 23.82
N GLY A 126 -22.87 0.32 24.12
CA GLY A 126 -23.60 0.82 25.29
C GLY A 126 -24.02 2.28 25.34
#